data_AF-A0A536CF39-F1
#
_entry.id   AF-A0A536CF39-F1
#
_cell.length_a   1.000
_cell.length_b   1.000
_cell.length_c   1.000
_cell.angle_alpha   90.00
_cell.angle_beta   90.00
_cell.angle_gamma   90.00
#
_symmetry.space_group_name_H-M   'P 1'
#
loop_
_entity.id
_entity.type
_entity.pdbx_description
1 polymer ?
#
loop_
_entity_poly.entity_id
_entity_poly.type
_entity_poly.pdbx_seq_one_letter_code
_entity_poly.pdbx_strand_id
1 'polypeptide(L)' 'MPYGAFARVADGVEGLIHVSEIAAERVADPNEAVRVGDVLAVRIVAIDRERRRLSLSARLAERT' A
#
# COMPACT_ATOMS: atom_id res chain seq x y z
N MET A 1 5.54 13.45 -7.99
CA MET A 1 5.30 13.18 -6.55
C MET A 1 5.37 11.68 -6.37
N PRO A 2 6.13 11.12 -5.41
CA PRO A 2 6.37 9.68 -5.37
C PRO A 2 5.04 8.96 -5.19
N TYR A 3 4.68 8.13 -6.17
CA TYR A 3 3.33 7.65 -6.43
C TYR A 3 2.84 6.55 -5.45
N GLY A 4 3.57 6.28 -4.37
CA GLY A 4 3.29 5.17 -3.48
C GLY A 4 3.74 3.83 -4.08
N ALA A 5 3.16 2.73 -3.60
CA ALA A 5 3.47 1.37 -4.05
C ALA A 5 2.19 0.65 -4.51
N PHE A 6 2.31 -0.13 -5.59
CA PHE A 6 1.22 -0.99 -6.04
C PHE A 6 1.40 -2.39 -5.46
N ALA A 7 0.34 -2.93 -4.88
CA ALA A 7 0.31 -4.27 -4.30
C ALA A 7 -0.82 -5.09 -4.95
N ARG A 8 -0.50 -6.33 -5.30
CA ARG A 8 -1.51 -7.30 -5.73
C ARG A 8 -2.11 -7.97 -4.50
N VAL A 9 -3.42 -7.84 -4.31
CA VAL A 9 -4.12 -8.41 -3.15
C VAL A 9 -4.79 -9.74 -3.51
N ALA A 10 -5.27 -9.87 -4.75
CA ALA A 10 -5.84 -11.08 -5.31
C ALA A 10 -5.71 -11.06 -6.84
N ASP A 11 -6.04 -12.16 -7.51
CA ASP A 11 -6.00 -12.22 -8.98
C ASP A 11 -6.91 -11.16 -9.62
N GLY A 12 -6.29 -10.28 -10.40
CA GLY A 12 -6.96 -9.14 -11.03
C GLY A 12 -7.43 -8.05 -10.05
N VAL A 13 -6.95 -8.04 -8.81
CA VAL A 13 -7.23 -6.98 -7.83
C VAL A 13 -5.92 -6.33 -7.41
N GLU A 14 -5.79 -5.05 -7.80
CA GLU A 14 -4.65 -4.22 -7.47
C GLU A 14 -5.05 -3.17 -6.44
N GLY A 15 -4.16 -2.95 -5.49
CA GLY A 15 -4.28 -1.89 -4.51
C GLY A 15 -3.12 -0.93 -4.57
N LEU A 16 -3.39 0.31 -4.17
CA LEU A 16 -2.40 1.38 -4.07
C LEU A 16 -2.17 1.70 -2.59
N ILE A 17 -0.91 1.64 -2.18
CA ILE A 17 -0.44 2.14 -0.90
C ILE A 17 0.12 3.53 -1.15
N HIS A 18 -0.51 4.56 -0.59
CA HIS A 18 0.01 5.92 -0.69
C HIS A 18 1.35 6.04 0.06
N VAL A 19 2.29 6.87 -0.41
CA VAL A 19 3.63 6.98 0.21
C VAL A 19 3.59 7.33 1.71
N SER A 20 2.60 8.13 2.13
CA SER A 20 2.38 8.48 3.54
C SER A 20 1.80 7.35 4.40
N GLU A 21 1.36 6.28 3.76
CA GLU A 21 0.74 5.10 4.39
C GLU A 21 1.63 3.86 4.28
N ILE A 22 2.83 3.97 3.68
CA ILE A 22 3.81 2.89 3.58
C ILE A 22 4.46 2.60 4.96
N ALA A 23 4.77 3.64 5.74
CA ALA A 23 5.39 3.49 7.06
C ALA A 23 4.87 4.55 8.04
N ALA A 24 5.05 4.31 9.33
CA ALA A 24 4.73 5.27 10.39
C ALA A 24 5.67 6.49 10.39
N GLU A 25 6.93 6.28 10.02
CA GLU A 25 7.94 7.32 9.93
C GLU A 25 7.99 7.95 8.53
N ARG A 26 8.58 9.16 8.45
CA ARG A 26 8.69 9.88 7.18
C ARG A 26 9.80 9.25 6.34
N VAL A 27 9.40 8.44 5.38
CA VAL A 27 10.33 7.82 4.43
C VAL A 27 10.73 8.84 3.36
N ALA A 28 12.04 9.07 3.21
CA ALA A 28 12.58 9.95 2.17
C ALA A 28 12.59 9.27 0.78
N ASP A 29 12.90 7.98 0.74
CA ASP A 29 12.84 7.15 -0.47
C ASP A 29 11.92 5.92 -0.24
N PRO A 30 10.79 5.81 -0.95
CA PRO A 30 9.88 4.67 -0.79
C PRO A 30 10.53 3.30 -1.04
N ASN A 31 11.63 3.22 -1.80
CA ASN A 31 12.37 1.97 -2.03
C ASN A 31 13.09 1.45 -0.77
N GLU A 32 13.31 2.30 0.24
CA GLU A 32 13.85 1.87 1.53
C GLU A 32 12.79 1.19 2.39
N ALA A 33 11.51 1.54 2.19
CA ALA A 33 10.42 1.02 2.99
C ALA A 33 9.72 -0.20 2.38
N VAL A 34 9.65 -0.30 1.05
CA VAL A 34 9.06 -1.43 0.34
C VAL A 34 9.80 -1.74 -0.95
N ARG A 35 9.99 -3.03 -1.26
CA ARG A 35 10.58 -3.49 -2.52
C ARG A 35 9.59 -4.31 -3.32
N VAL A 36 9.77 -4.31 -4.64
CA VAL A 36 8.99 -5.18 -5.53
C VAL A 36 9.27 -6.64 -5.18
N GLY A 37 8.21 -7.39 -4.88
CA GLY A 37 8.29 -8.79 -4.46
C GLY A 37 8.14 -8.99 -2.95
N ASP A 38 8.16 -7.92 -2.15
CA ASP A 38 7.91 -8.03 -0.71
C ASP A 38 6.45 -8.40 -0.44
N VAL A 39 6.27 -9.29 0.54
CA VAL A 39 4.96 -9.65 1.08
C VAL A 39 4.82 -8.95 2.44
N LEU A 40 3.89 -8.01 2.53
CA LEU A 40 3.65 -7.23 3.74
C LEU A 40 2.16 -7.22 4.11
N ALA A 41 1.89 -7.08 5.40
CA ALA A 41 0.53 -6.88 5.88
C ALA A 41 0.06 -5.46 5.56
N VAL A 42 -1.16 -5.35 5.03
CA VAL A 42 -1.80 -4.07 4.69
C VAL A 42 -3.24 -4.08 5.14
N ARG A 43 -3.75 -2.90 5.49
CA ARG A 43 -5.15 -2.68 5.83
C ARG A 43 -5.86 -1.97 4.69
N ILE A 44 -7.05 -2.46 4.34
CA ILE A 44 -7.92 -1.80 3.36
C ILE A 44 -8.49 -0.53 4.01
N VAL A 45 -8.24 0.63 3.40
CA VAL A 45 -8.78 1.92 3.84
C VAL A 45 -9.95 2.39 2.98
N ALA A 46 -9.98 2.02 1.69
CA ALA A 46 -11.12 2.29 0.82
C ALA A 46 -11.23 1.23 -0.29
N ILE A 47 -12.45 1.04 -0.79
CA ILE A 47 -12.76 0.09 -1.86
C ILE A 47 -13.48 0.86 -2.97
N ASP A 48 -12.87 0.92 -4.15
CA ASP A 48 -13.48 1.43 -5.37
C ASP A 48 -13.91 0.24 -6.24
N ARG A 49 -15.19 -0.11 -6.16
CA ARG A 49 -15.76 -1.27 -6.86
C ARG A 49 -15.93 -1.00 -8.36
N GLU A 50 -16.14 0.25 -8.77
CA GLU A 50 -16.30 0.61 -10.18
C GLU A 50 -14.99 0.45 -10.94
N ARG A 51 -13.88 0.87 -10.32
CA ARG A 51 -12.55 0.78 -10.91
C ARG A 51 -11.79 -0.49 -10.54
N ARG A 52 -12.37 -1.34 -9.69
CA ARG A 52 -11.74 -2.54 -9.10
C ARG A 52 -10.39 -2.23 -8.43
N ARG A 53 -10.32 -1.14 -7.68
CA ARG A 53 -9.10 -0.68 -6.99
C ARG A 53 -9.30 -0.64 -5.49
N LEU A 54 -8.24 -0.96 -4.76
CA LEU A 54 -8.20 -0.86 -3.31
C LEU A 54 -7.23 0.23 -2.89
N SER A 55 -7.63 1.07 -1.94
CA SER A 55 -6.68 1.91 -1.22
C SER A 55 -6.20 1.14 0.00
N LEU A 56 -4.89 1.04 0.15
CA LEU A 56 -4.22 0.21 1.14
C LEU A 56 -3.33 1.06 2.05
N SER A 57 -3.13 0.58 3.28
CA SER A 57 -2.24 1.20 4.25
C SER A 57 -1.45 0.14 5.00
N ALA A 58 -0.13 0.16 4.86
CA ALA A 58 0.78 -0.70 5.60
C ALA A 58 0.91 -0.21 7.05
N ARG A 59 1.04 1.11 7.22
CA ARG A 59 1.12 1.78 8.53
C ARG A 59 -0.03 1.43 9.48
N LEU A 60 -1.25 1.28 8.94
CA LEU A 60 -2.41 0.94 9.76
C LEU A 60 -2.51 -0.55 10.09
N ALA A 61 -1.83 -1.42 9.33
CA ALA A 61 -1.78 -2.85 9.60
C ALA A 61 -0.87 -3.19 10.78
N GLU A 62 0.20 -2.42 11.00
CA GLU A 62 1.15 -2.61 12.12
C GLU A 62 0.54 -2.35 13.52
N ARG A 63 -0.69 -1.82 13.59
CA ARG A 63 -1.36 -1.43 14.84
C ARG A 63 -2.30 -2.50 15.42
N THR A 64 -2.25 -3.74 14.94
CA THR A 64 -3.09 -4.87 15.37
C THR A 64 -2.23 -5.99 15.93
#